data_AF-A0A224YSV2-F1
#
_entry.id   AF-A0A224YSV2-F1
#
_cell.length_a   1.000
_cell.length_b   1.000
_cell.length_c   1.000
_cell.angle_alpha   90.00
_cell.angle_beta   90.00
_cell.angle_gamma   90.00
#
_symmetry.space_group_name_H-M   'P 1'
#
loop_
_entity.id
_entity.type
_entity.pdbx_description
1 polymer ?
#
loop_
_entity_poly.entity_id
_entity_poly.type
_entity_poly.pdbx_seq_one_letter_code
_entity_poly.pdbx_strand_id
1 'polypeptide(L)'
;MVTTVHITSPFSDGAKIRDKNEAPHKRGPEFQRWRWTPEKVYHWVVSFGVTVYVFWRFATTEQNAYILEQMPESFANGSYGFERKQDIANWEWQTTKYLVITAWKWYLLHPVLARLTACVAPSLMPVFYVTYSSLFVTFNFGWEVTLLFLGQHAVFYLTASLRNAALCYVVAAAIHLQKFYLPLDPYDYMYPKYGHMPYGAAFVAFHWNVLRGLSFSVDCVRSEQRRNTGDNNRRWPPYWKTLGYLMYMPMLYLGPPQVYDDFVAQSEKPKPSCTPREVTIAVARILRCGAHFLLMEIMAHFFYSSAMAEWAWMGERLDYASLLGYALSLEFNYYVCYLFTYGFAGALAKAEGMDIPGTAPCIARLHRCSQFWRYFD
;
A
#
# COMPACT_ATOMS: atom_id res chain seq x y z
N MET A 1 -33.05 -78.64 -27.63
CA MET A 1 -32.48 -79.84 -26.99
C MET A 1 -31.44 -79.36 -26.00
N VAL A 2 -31.88 -79.18 -24.74
CA VAL A 2 -31.35 -79.85 -23.54
C VAL A 2 -30.01 -79.22 -23.10
N THR A 3 -30.04 -78.16 -22.28
CA THR A 3 -29.86 -78.15 -20.79
C THR A 3 -28.45 -78.59 -20.36
N THR A 4 -27.71 -77.96 -19.43
CA THR A 4 -28.02 -77.24 -18.16
C THR A 4 -26.65 -76.75 -17.58
N VAL A 5 -26.46 -75.95 -16.51
CA VAL A 5 -27.24 -75.63 -15.30
C VAL A 5 -26.68 -74.32 -14.65
N HIS A 6 -27.62 -73.54 -14.10
CA HIS A 6 -27.64 -72.56 -13.01
C HIS A 6 -26.38 -71.90 -12.40
N ILE A 7 -26.51 -70.58 -12.21
CA ILE A 7 -26.24 -69.94 -10.89
C ILE A 7 -27.44 -69.04 -10.53
N THR A 8 -28.04 -69.32 -9.38
CA THR A 8 -29.15 -68.59 -8.74
C THR A 8 -28.65 -67.34 -8.00
N SER A 9 -29.42 -66.25 -8.08
CA SER A 9 -29.34 -65.14 -7.12
C SER A 9 -30.19 -65.42 -5.88
N PRO A 10 -30.06 -64.58 -4.83
CA PRO A 10 -31.27 -63.98 -4.30
C PRO A 10 -31.13 -62.46 -4.13
N PHE A 11 -32.16 -61.74 -4.58
CA PHE A 11 -32.47 -60.35 -4.23
C PHE A 11 -32.94 -60.24 -2.77
N SER A 12 -32.67 -59.11 -2.11
CA SER A 12 -33.76 -58.27 -1.55
C SER A 12 -33.29 -56.85 -1.23
N ASP A 13 -33.86 -55.90 -1.95
CA ASP A 13 -34.45 -54.62 -1.51
C ASP A 13 -33.73 -53.70 -0.51
N GLY A 14 -33.44 -52.49 -1.00
CA GLY A 14 -33.06 -51.35 -0.18
C GLY A 14 -32.63 -50.12 -0.97
N ALA A 15 -33.34 -49.76 -2.05
CA ALA A 15 -33.06 -48.53 -2.79
C ALA A 15 -33.46 -47.30 -1.95
N LYS A 16 -32.50 -46.73 -1.20
CA LYS A 16 -32.62 -45.37 -0.65
C LYS A 16 -32.13 -44.36 -1.69
N ILE A 17 -33.07 -43.56 -2.15
CA ILE A 17 -32.89 -42.36 -2.97
C ILE A 17 -31.87 -41.45 -2.28
N ARG A 18 -30.75 -41.18 -2.96
CA ARG A 18 -29.70 -40.28 -2.50
C ARG A 18 -30.15 -38.85 -2.78
N ASP A 19 -30.39 -38.11 -1.71
CA ASP A 19 -30.79 -36.71 -1.74
C ASP A 19 -29.72 -35.87 -2.47
N LYS A 20 -30.14 -35.09 -3.47
CA LYS A 20 -29.27 -34.35 -4.40
C LYS A 20 -28.92 -32.94 -3.90
N ASN A 21 -29.00 -32.70 -2.59
CA ASN A 21 -28.87 -31.38 -1.97
C ASN A 21 -27.80 -31.31 -0.86
N GLU A 22 -26.64 -31.94 -1.05
CA GLU A 22 -25.46 -31.64 -0.23
C GLU A 22 -24.43 -30.86 -1.06
N ALA A 23 -24.43 -29.54 -0.88
CA ALA A 23 -23.34 -28.68 -1.33
C ALA A 23 -22.03 -29.12 -0.66
N PRO A 24 -20.90 -29.17 -1.38
CA PRO A 24 -19.64 -29.59 -0.79
C PRO A 24 -19.25 -28.60 0.30
N HIS A 25 -19.19 -29.10 1.54
CA HIS A 25 -18.65 -28.38 2.69
C HIS A 25 -17.23 -27.88 2.32
N LYS A 26 -17.08 -26.58 2.06
CA LYS A 26 -15.77 -25.94 1.96
C LYS A 26 -15.07 -26.11 3.31
N ARG A 27 -14.15 -27.06 3.39
CA ARG A 27 -13.18 -27.14 4.49
C ARG A 27 -12.47 -25.79 4.55
N GLY A 28 -12.62 -25.08 5.67
CA GLY A 28 -11.84 -23.88 5.94
C GLY A 28 -10.34 -24.21 5.91
N PRO A 29 -9.46 -23.21 5.74
CA PRO A 29 -8.02 -23.45 5.68
C PRO A 29 -7.56 -24.06 7.00
N GLU A 30 -7.15 -25.33 6.97
CA GLU A 30 -6.42 -25.94 8.09
C GLU A 30 -5.14 -25.13 8.28
N PHE A 31 -5.03 -24.45 9.42
CA PHE A 31 -3.77 -23.86 9.87
C PHE A 31 -2.81 -25.01 10.19
N GLN A 32 -2.07 -25.46 9.19
CA GLN A 32 -0.97 -26.41 9.38
C GLN A 32 0.06 -25.75 10.31
N ARG A 33 0.10 -26.20 11.56
CA ARG A 33 1.00 -25.68 12.60
C ARG A 33 2.44 -25.80 12.07
N TRP A 34 3.17 -24.68 11.99
CA TRP A 34 4.56 -24.65 11.51
C TRP A 34 5.42 -25.60 12.37
N ARG A 35 5.88 -26.70 11.77
CA ARG A 35 6.81 -27.64 12.40
C ARG A 35 8.21 -27.41 11.87
N TRP A 36 9.17 -27.25 12.79
CA TRP A 36 10.59 -27.21 12.51
C TRP A 36 11.07 -28.63 12.18
N THR A 37 11.48 -28.85 10.93
CA THR A 37 12.18 -30.07 10.51
C THR A 37 13.67 -29.73 10.34
N PRO A 38 14.58 -30.72 10.42
CA PRO A 38 16.02 -30.48 10.20
C PRO A 38 16.31 -29.77 8.88
N GLU A 39 15.61 -30.13 7.80
CA GLU A 39 15.71 -29.49 6.49
C GLU A 39 15.36 -27.99 6.53
N LYS A 40 14.28 -27.63 7.24
CA LYS A 40 13.87 -26.22 7.40
C LYS A 40 14.88 -25.46 8.24
N VAL A 41 15.38 -26.06 9.31
CA VAL A 41 16.41 -25.44 10.15
C VAL A 41 17.66 -25.18 9.30
N TYR A 42 18.13 -26.18 8.56
CA TYR A 42 19.26 -26.04 7.64
C TYR A 42 19.02 -24.94 6.61
N HIS A 43 17.86 -24.94 5.94
CA HIS A 43 17.50 -23.90 4.97
C HIS A 43 17.56 -22.49 5.56
N TRP A 44 16.95 -22.28 6.75
CA TRP A 44 16.91 -20.96 7.37
C TRP A 44 18.28 -20.52 7.89
N VAL A 45 19.06 -21.43 8.48
CA VAL A 45 20.42 -21.12 8.96
C VAL A 45 21.33 -20.76 7.80
N VAL A 46 21.32 -21.54 6.72
CA VAL A 46 22.15 -21.25 5.53
C VAL A 46 21.69 -19.97 4.85
N SER A 47 20.38 -19.80 4.61
CA SER A 47 19.87 -18.61 3.93
C SER A 47 20.18 -17.34 4.73
N PHE A 48 19.90 -17.35 6.04
CA PHE A 48 20.21 -16.21 6.90
C PHE A 48 21.71 -15.97 7.01
N GLY A 49 22.52 -17.02 7.14
CA GLY A 49 23.99 -16.92 7.18
C GLY A 49 24.56 -16.31 5.90
N VAL A 50 24.08 -16.73 4.73
CA VAL A 50 24.47 -16.15 3.43
C VAL A 50 24.03 -14.69 3.35
N THR A 51 22.78 -14.37 3.71
CA THR A 51 22.27 -12.98 3.69
C THR A 51 23.09 -12.06 4.61
N VAL A 52 23.39 -12.49 5.83
CA VAL A 52 24.22 -11.72 6.76
C VAL A 52 25.64 -11.56 6.22
N TYR A 53 26.22 -12.62 5.65
CA TYR A 53 27.55 -12.56 5.05
C TYR A 53 27.64 -11.56 3.90
N VAL A 54 26.71 -11.61 2.93
CA VAL A 54 26.75 -10.72 1.77
C VAL A 54 26.45 -9.27 2.16
N PHE A 55 25.54 -9.04 3.12
CA PHE A 55 25.32 -7.69 3.66
C PHE A 55 26.54 -7.15 4.39
N TRP A 56 27.21 -7.98 5.19
CA TRP A 56 28.45 -7.57 5.85
C TRP A 56 29.52 -7.22 4.82
N ARG A 57 29.75 -8.10 3.83
CA ARG A 57 30.68 -7.86 2.71
C ARG A 57 30.40 -6.53 2.03
N PHE A 58 29.15 -6.31 1.62
CA PHE A 58 28.74 -5.06 0.97
C PHE A 58 28.96 -3.84 1.88
N ALA A 59 28.51 -3.90 3.14
CA ALA A 59 28.59 -2.79 4.09
C ALA A 59 30.03 -2.37 4.41
N THR A 60 31.01 -3.26 4.27
CA THR A 60 32.44 -3.03 4.54
C THR A 60 33.29 -2.86 3.29
N THR A 61 32.69 -2.67 2.11
CA THR A 61 33.43 -2.45 0.86
C THR A 61 34.20 -1.12 0.86
N GLU A 62 35.33 -1.08 0.16
CA GLU A 62 36.06 0.18 -0.12
C GLU A 62 35.22 1.13 -0.98
N GLN A 63 34.33 0.59 -1.81
CA GLN A 63 33.37 1.36 -2.61
C GLN A 63 32.42 2.19 -1.74
N ASN A 64 32.04 1.71 -0.55
CA ASN A 64 31.27 2.50 0.40
C ASN A 64 32.07 3.67 0.99
N ALA A 65 33.38 3.52 1.20
CA ALA A 65 34.22 4.63 1.64
C ALA A 65 34.41 5.64 0.49
N TYR A 66 34.65 5.15 -0.72
CA TYR A 66 34.79 5.97 -1.91
C TYR A 66 33.56 6.84 -2.17
N ILE A 67 32.34 6.28 -2.12
CA ILE A 67 31.14 7.07 -2.41
C ILE A 67 30.86 8.15 -1.35
N LEU A 68 31.20 7.90 -0.09
CA LEU A 68 31.10 8.91 0.97
C LEU A 68 31.98 10.13 0.68
N GLU A 69 33.17 9.91 0.13
CA GLU A 69 34.11 10.97 -0.23
C GLU A 69 33.68 11.71 -1.50
N GLN A 70 33.16 10.99 -2.48
CA GLN A 70 32.86 11.55 -3.80
C GLN A 70 31.46 12.13 -3.94
N MET A 71 30.50 11.72 -3.10
CA MET A 71 29.11 12.18 -3.13
C MET A 71 28.65 12.71 -1.77
N PRO A 72 29.35 13.69 -1.16
CA PRO A 72 29.05 14.14 0.21
C PRO A 72 27.62 14.69 0.38
N GLU A 73 27.01 15.22 -0.70
CA GLU A 73 25.63 15.74 -0.69
C GLU A 73 24.57 14.65 -0.55
N SER A 74 24.89 13.40 -0.94
CA SER A 74 24.00 12.24 -0.82
C SER A 74 24.00 11.63 0.57
N PHE A 75 24.73 12.22 1.53
CA PHE A 75 24.86 11.71 2.89
C PHE A 75 24.57 12.76 3.97
N ALA A 76 23.81 12.36 4.97
CA ALA A 76 23.59 13.15 6.19
C ALA A 76 24.49 12.67 7.33
N ASN A 77 24.60 13.50 8.37
CA ASN A 77 25.22 13.12 9.63
C ASN A 77 24.47 11.95 10.29
N GLY A 78 25.20 11.21 11.13
CA GLY A 78 24.65 10.12 11.92
C GLY A 78 23.42 10.54 12.74
N SER A 79 22.42 9.67 12.81
CA SER A 79 21.17 9.91 13.54
C SER A 79 20.74 8.64 14.29
N TYR A 80 19.73 8.73 15.16
CA TYR A 80 19.20 7.61 15.95
C TYR A 80 20.25 6.81 16.75
N GLY A 81 21.33 7.46 17.20
CA GLY A 81 22.39 6.84 18.01
C GLY A 81 23.54 6.22 17.19
N PHE A 82 23.55 6.37 15.87
CA PHE A 82 24.66 5.96 15.02
C PHE A 82 25.60 7.14 14.73
N GLU A 83 26.92 6.89 14.82
CA GLU A 83 27.94 7.85 14.37
C GLU A 83 28.16 7.80 12.86
N ARG A 84 27.85 6.65 12.24
CA ARG A 84 27.99 6.41 10.81
C ARG A 84 27.08 7.34 10.01
N LYS A 85 27.57 7.83 8.87
CA LYS A 85 26.78 8.65 7.92
C LYS A 85 25.54 7.89 7.43
N GLN A 86 24.50 8.64 7.07
CA GLN A 86 23.25 8.09 6.56
C GLN A 86 23.13 8.36 5.07
N ASP A 87 22.83 7.33 4.27
CA ASP A 87 22.43 7.48 2.87
C ASP A 87 21.07 8.19 2.79
N ILE A 88 21.05 9.35 2.13
CA ILE A 88 19.84 10.15 1.90
C ILE A 88 19.47 10.26 0.42
N ALA A 89 20.11 9.50 -0.47
CA ALA A 89 19.82 9.49 -1.90
C ALA A 89 18.47 8.82 -2.22
N ASN A 90 17.90 8.04 -1.30
CA ASN A 90 16.55 7.49 -1.47
C ASN A 90 15.47 8.59 -1.35
N TRP A 91 15.14 9.23 -2.46
CA TRP A 91 14.19 10.34 -2.52
C TRP A 91 12.80 9.97 -1.97
N GLU A 92 12.32 8.76 -2.25
CA GLU A 92 10.99 8.27 -1.86
C GLU A 92 10.92 8.16 -0.33
N TRP A 93 11.96 7.56 0.25
CA TRP A 93 12.08 7.44 1.69
C TRP A 93 12.28 8.80 2.36
N GLN A 94 13.12 9.70 1.83
CA GLN A 94 13.31 11.03 2.42
C GLN A 94 12.00 11.85 2.40
N THR A 95 11.23 11.76 1.32
CA THR A 95 9.91 12.39 1.22
C THR A 95 8.94 11.81 2.26
N THR A 96 8.91 10.49 2.39
CA THR A 96 8.06 9.77 3.37
C THR A 96 8.44 10.15 4.80
N LYS A 97 9.74 10.08 5.12
CA LYS A 97 10.31 10.45 6.41
C LYS A 97 9.94 11.88 6.77
N TYR A 98 10.15 12.82 5.85
CA TYR A 98 9.80 14.22 6.05
C TYR A 98 8.32 14.36 6.40
N LEU A 99 7.41 13.77 5.60
CA LEU A 99 5.98 13.93 5.81
C LEU A 99 5.52 13.30 7.13
N VAL A 100 5.99 12.08 7.44
CA VAL A 100 5.60 11.41 8.69
C VAL A 100 6.13 12.17 9.90
N ILE A 101 7.37 12.65 9.89
CA ILE A 101 7.95 13.39 11.03
C ILE A 101 7.28 14.76 11.19
N THR A 102 6.98 15.47 10.12
CA THR A 102 6.38 16.81 10.21
C THR A 102 4.89 16.74 10.53
N ALA A 103 4.19 15.74 9.98
CA ALA A 103 2.74 15.61 10.08
C ALA A 103 2.27 14.48 11.03
N TRP A 104 3.14 13.91 11.87
CA TRP A 104 2.80 12.77 12.75
C TRP A 104 1.54 13.01 13.60
N LYS A 105 1.34 14.24 14.07
CA LYS A 105 0.15 14.63 14.85
C LYS A 105 -1.12 14.44 14.04
N TRP A 106 -1.11 14.79 12.76
CA TRP A 106 -2.24 14.57 11.87
C TRP A 106 -2.56 13.08 11.71
N TYR A 107 -1.52 12.27 11.49
CA TYR A 107 -1.69 10.83 11.37
C TYR A 107 -2.27 10.18 12.62
N LEU A 108 -1.80 10.56 13.82
CA LEU A 108 -2.29 9.98 15.07
C LEU A 108 -3.67 10.52 15.49
N LEU A 109 -3.97 11.79 15.21
CA LEU A 109 -5.25 12.39 15.55
C LEU A 109 -6.38 11.91 14.64
N HIS A 110 -6.10 11.63 13.37
CA HIS A 110 -7.12 11.20 12.41
C HIS A 110 -7.98 10.02 12.91
N PRO A 111 -7.42 8.85 13.27
CA PRO A 111 -8.25 7.74 13.74
C PRO A 111 -8.99 8.08 15.03
N VAL A 112 -8.41 8.86 15.94
CA VAL A 112 -9.08 9.26 17.19
C VAL A 112 -10.32 10.12 16.89
N LEU A 113 -10.17 11.14 16.04
CA LEU A 113 -11.26 12.04 15.68
C LEU A 113 -12.29 11.36 14.79
N ALA A 114 -11.87 10.51 13.86
CA ALA A 114 -12.78 9.69 13.05
C ALA A 114 -13.65 8.81 13.95
N ARG A 115 -13.05 8.17 14.96
CA ARG A 115 -13.77 7.34 15.94
C ARG A 115 -14.75 8.15 16.78
N LEU A 116 -14.35 9.35 17.20
CA LEU A 116 -15.24 10.28 17.91
C LEU A 116 -16.43 10.69 17.03
N THR A 117 -16.18 11.09 15.77
CA THR A 117 -17.24 11.43 14.81
C THR A 117 -18.17 10.25 14.56
N ALA A 118 -17.65 9.02 14.48
CA ALA A 118 -18.46 7.82 14.29
C ALA A 118 -19.43 7.59 15.46
N CYS A 119 -19.00 7.87 16.67
CA CYS A 119 -19.81 7.71 17.87
C CYS A 119 -20.85 8.84 18.02
N VAL A 120 -20.47 10.09 17.75
CA VAL A 120 -21.31 11.27 18.02
C VAL A 120 -22.25 11.58 16.86
N ALA A 121 -21.75 11.53 15.62
CA ALA A 121 -22.49 11.90 14.42
C ALA A 121 -22.05 11.04 13.21
N PRO A 122 -22.42 9.75 13.17
CA PRO A 122 -21.98 8.83 12.12
C PRO A 122 -22.34 9.30 10.69
N SER A 123 -23.43 10.07 10.52
CA SER A 123 -23.83 10.65 9.24
C SER A 123 -22.83 11.68 8.68
N LEU A 124 -22.03 12.31 9.54
CA LEU A 124 -21.01 13.29 9.16
C LEU A 124 -19.65 12.65 8.81
N MET A 125 -19.53 11.33 8.87
CA MET A 125 -18.26 10.65 8.59
C MET A 125 -17.62 11.03 7.24
N PRO A 126 -18.37 11.06 6.12
CA PRO A 126 -17.78 11.45 4.84
C PRO A 126 -17.31 12.91 4.85
N VAL A 127 -18.05 13.79 5.53
CA VAL A 127 -17.70 15.21 5.67
C VAL A 127 -16.44 15.37 6.52
N PHE A 128 -16.31 14.59 7.61
CA PHE A 128 -15.10 14.56 8.42
C PHE A 128 -13.88 14.19 7.58
N TYR A 129 -13.96 13.10 6.80
CA TYR A 129 -12.83 12.69 5.93
C TYR A 129 -12.43 13.79 4.96
N VAL A 130 -13.39 14.46 4.32
CA VAL A 130 -13.09 15.55 3.40
C VAL A 130 -12.47 16.75 4.14
N THR A 131 -13.11 17.23 5.20
CA THR A 131 -12.66 18.43 5.92
C THR A 131 -11.30 18.22 6.56
N TYR A 132 -11.11 17.13 7.30
CA TYR A 132 -9.85 16.84 7.98
C TYR A 132 -8.70 16.69 6.98
N SER A 133 -8.93 15.95 5.90
CA SER A 133 -7.90 15.71 4.90
C SER A 133 -7.61 16.96 4.07
N SER A 134 -8.61 17.81 3.82
CA SER A 134 -8.39 19.11 3.15
C SER A 134 -7.56 20.05 4.02
N LEU A 135 -7.77 20.04 5.33
CA LEU A 135 -6.91 20.77 6.28
C LEU A 135 -5.50 20.19 6.27
N PHE A 136 -5.35 18.87 6.35
CA PHE A 136 -4.05 18.20 6.26
C PHE A 136 -3.30 18.60 4.99
N VAL A 137 -3.92 18.53 3.81
CA VAL A 137 -3.31 18.94 2.54
C VAL A 137 -2.95 20.42 2.56
N THR A 138 -3.86 21.29 3.03
CA THR A 138 -3.61 22.73 3.07
C THR A 138 -2.40 23.09 3.92
N PHE A 139 -2.27 22.48 5.11
CA PHE A 139 -1.20 22.80 6.05
C PHE A 139 0.15 22.14 5.70
N ASN A 140 0.16 21.02 4.99
CA ASN A 140 1.41 20.32 4.65
C ASN A 140 1.86 20.54 3.20
N PHE A 141 0.94 20.80 2.28
CA PHE A 141 1.21 20.93 0.83
C PHE A 141 0.76 22.27 0.22
N GLY A 142 -0.05 23.07 0.93
CA GLY A 142 -0.60 24.33 0.44
C GLY A 142 -2.07 24.23 0.02
N TRP A 143 -2.78 25.36 0.08
CA TRP A 143 -4.21 25.44 -0.26
C TRP A 143 -4.46 25.20 -1.76
N GLU A 144 -3.48 25.52 -2.61
CA GLU A 144 -3.48 25.30 -4.05
C GLU A 144 -3.58 23.81 -4.37
N VAL A 145 -2.84 22.97 -3.62
CA VAL A 145 -2.89 21.51 -3.76
C VAL A 145 -4.25 20.98 -3.30
N THR A 146 -4.84 21.55 -2.25
CA THR A 146 -6.21 21.20 -1.83
C THR A 146 -7.20 21.49 -2.94
N LEU A 147 -7.17 22.68 -3.53
CA LEU A 147 -8.06 23.02 -4.66
C LEU A 147 -7.83 22.11 -5.85
N LEU A 148 -6.58 21.74 -6.14
CA LEU A 148 -6.25 20.80 -7.21
C LEU A 148 -6.89 19.44 -6.97
N PHE A 149 -6.82 18.90 -5.75
CA PHE A 149 -7.41 17.59 -5.41
C PHE A 149 -8.94 17.63 -5.44
N LEU A 150 -9.55 18.71 -4.97
CA LEU A 150 -11.01 18.93 -5.09
C LEU A 150 -11.43 19.08 -6.56
N GLY A 151 -10.62 19.75 -7.37
CA GLY A 151 -10.81 19.88 -8.81
C GLY A 151 -10.71 18.55 -9.55
N GLN A 152 -9.71 17.72 -9.21
CA GLN A 152 -9.59 16.35 -9.73
C GLN A 152 -10.86 15.55 -9.45
N HIS A 153 -11.38 15.59 -8.22
CA HIS A 153 -12.64 14.94 -7.87
C HIS A 153 -13.79 15.44 -8.73
N ALA A 154 -13.95 16.76 -8.84
CA ALA A 154 -15.03 17.37 -9.61
C ALA A 154 -15.00 16.94 -11.09
N VAL A 155 -13.82 16.88 -11.69
CA VAL A 155 -13.64 16.41 -13.07
C VAL A 155 -14.06 14.94 -13.22
N PHE A 156 -13.62 14.05 -12.32
CA PHE A 156 -14.02 12.64 -12.37
C PHE A 156 -15.52 12.45 -12.08
N TYR A 157 -16.09 13.25 -11.18
CA TYR A 157 -17.51 13.22 -10.85
C TYR A 157 -18.37 13.66 -12.05
N LEU A 158 -18.00 14.75 -12.71
CA LEU A 158 -18.65 15.20 -13.93
C LEU A 158 -18.51 14.15 -15.04
N THR A 159 -17.32 13.59 -15.22
CA THR A 159 -17.07 12.58 -16.25
C THR A 159 -17.89 11.30 -16.01
N ALA A 160 -18.00 10.84 -14.76
CA ALA A 160 -18.87 9.73 -14.40
C ALA A 160 -20.34 10.02 -14.73
N SER A 161 -20.79 11.27 -14.52
CA SER A 161 -22.19 11.67 -14.79
C SER A 161 -22.57 11.60 -16.27
N LEU A 162 -21.57 11.66 -17.17
CA LEU A 162 -21.75 11.49 -18.61
C LEU A 162 -21.93 10.02 -19.04
N ARG A 163 -21.83 9.07 -18.10
CA ARG A 163 -22.11 7.64 -18.30
C ARG A 163 -21.28 6.96 -19.40
N ASN A 164 -20.07 7.47 -19.63
CA ASN A 164 -19.14 6.94 -20.63
C ASN A 164 -17.82 6.50 -19.97
N ALA A 165 -17.59 5.19 -19.92
CA ALA A 165 -16.38 4.63 -19.32
C ALA A 165 -15.12 5.00 -20.12
N ALA A 166 -15.19 5.05 -21.46
CA ALA A 166 -14.07 5.45 -22.30
C ALA A 166 -13.65 6.90 -21.99
N LEU A 167 -14.62 7.80 -21.77
CA LEU A 167 -14.33 9.17 -21.37
C LEU A 167 -13.61 9.24 -20.01
N CYS A 168 -13.97 8.37 -19.05
CA CYS A 168 -13.27 8.28 -17.76
C CYS A 168 -11.77 7.94 -17.95
N TYR A 169 -11.46 6.99 -18.83
CA TYR A 169 -10.07 6.64 -19.16
C TYR A 169 -9.34 7.76 -19.90
N VAL A 170 -9.99 8.42 -20.87
CA VAL A 170 -9.41 9.55 -21.61
C VAL A 170 -9.08 10.70 -20.68
N VAL A 171 -10.00 11.05 -19.77
CA VAL A 171 -9.78 12.10 -18.77
C VAL A 171 -8.65 11.75 -17.81
N ALA A 172 -8.60 10.51 -17.30
CA ALA A 172 -7.49 10.06 -16.45
C ALA A 172 -6.15 10.13 -17.18
N ALA A 173 -6.09 9.69 -18.45
CA ALA A 173 -4.90 9.77 -19.28
C ALA A 173 -4.49 11.22 -19.53
N ALA A 174 -5.43 12.11 -19.83
CA ALA A 174 -5.16 13.54 -20.03
C ALA A 174 -4.57 14.18 -18.76
N ILE A 175 -5.16 13.93 -17.59
CA ILE A 175 -4.65 14.43 -16.30
C ILE A 175 -3.28 13.85 -15.98
N HIS A 176 -3.00 12.59 -16.31
CA HIS A 176 -1.69 11.98 -16.08
C HIS A 176 -0.61 12.53 -17.02
N LEU A 177 -0.96 12.69 -18.31
CA LEU A 177 -0.03 13.10 -19.37
C LEU A 177 0.19 14.62 -19.42
N GLN A 178 -0.63 15.42 -18.75
CA GLN A 178 -0.52 16.89 -18.77
C GLN A 178 0.89 17.39 -18.43
N LYS A 179 1.63 16.68 -17.58
CA LYS A 179 3.01 17.04 -17.18
C LYS A 179 3.99 17.12 -18.35
N PHE A 180 3.72 16.44 -19.46
CA PHE A 180 4.56 16.46 -20.66
C PHE A 180 4.27 17.66 -21.57
N TYR A 181 3.17 18.38 -21.35
CA TYR A 181 2.68 19.44 -22.23
C TYR A 181 2.43 20.77 -21.51
N LEU A 182 2.42 20.78 -20.18
CA LEU A 182 2.28 21.99 -19.39
C LEU A 182 3.52 22.88 -19.58
N PRO A 183 3.36 24.14 -20.02
CA PRO A 183 4.47 25.08 -20.16
C PRO A 183 5.03 25.54 -18.81
N LEU A 184 4.29 25.31 -17.72
CA LEU A 184 4.66 25.62 -16.35
C LEU A 184 4.87 24.31 -15.60
N ASP A 185 6.10 24.05 -15.15
CA ASP A 185 6.39 22.93 -14.27
C ASP A 185 5.81 23.20 -12.87
N PRO A 186 4.91 22.36 -12.34
CA PRO A 186 4.44 22.49 -10.96
C PRO A 186 5.57 22.50 -9.93
N TYR A 187 6.72 21.91 -10.24
CA TYR A 187 7.92 21.95 -9.42
C TYR A 187 8.43 23.38 -9.24
N ASP A 188 8.57 24.14 -10.33
CA ASP A 188 9.08 25.52 -10.31
C ASP A 188 8.20 26.46 -9.48
N TYR A 189 6.89 26.16 -9.41
CA TYR A 189 5.96 26.90 -8.56
C TYR A 189 6.04 26.46 -7.08
N MET A 190 5.99 25.16 -6.80
CA MET A 190 5.89 24.65 -5.43
C MET A 190 7.22 24.65 -4.69
N TYR A 191 8.33 24.35 -5.36
CA TYR A 191 9.64 24.20 -4.73
C TYR A 191 10.08 25.47 -3.98
N PRO A 192 10.03 26.68 -4.57
CA PRO A 192 10.43 27.90 -3.84
C PRO A 192 9.54 28.24 -2.64
N LYS A 193 8.28 27.78 -2.65
CA LYS A 193 7.27 28.15 -1.65
C LYS A 193 7.16 27.16 -0.50
N TYR A 194 7.25 25.86 -0.81
CA TYR A 194 7.05 24.77 0.16
C TYR A 194 8.27 23.86 0.29
N GLY A 195 9.20 23.88 -0.67
CA GLY A 195 10.36 23.02 -0.70
C GLY A 195 10.13 21.70 -1.46
N HIS A 196 11.23 20.98 -1.66
CA HIS A 196 11.26 19.74 -2.44
C HIS A 196 10.38 18.62 -1.84
N MET A 197 10.45 18.42 -0.51
CA MET A 197 9.77 17.29 0.13
C MET A 197 8.23 17.42 0.10
N PRO A 198 7.62 18.58 0.44
CA PRO A 198 6.18 18.76 0.24
C PRO A 198 5.72 18.59 -1.20
N TYR A 199 6.50 19.10 -2.18
CA TYR A 199 6.21 18.89 -3.60
C TYR A 199 6.19 17.39 -3.94
N GLY A 200 7.23 16.64 -3.56
CA GLY A 200 7.32 15.20 -3.86
C GLY A 200 6.13 14.44 -3.28
N ALA A 201 5.73 14.76 -2.04
CA ALA A 201 4.57 14.14 -1.41
C ALA A 201 3.26 14.51 -2.12
N ALA A 202 3.05 15.79 -2.45
CA ALA A 202 1.88 16.25 -3.19
C ALA A 202 1.80 15.63 -4.59
N PHE A 203 2.94 15.47 -5.28
CA PHE A 203 3.04 14.87 -6.61
C PHE A 203 2.64 13.40 -6.58
N VAL A 204 3.11 12.62 -5.60
CA VAL A 204 2.69 11.22 -5.42
C VAL A 204 1.20 11.14 -5.10
N ALA A 205 0.71 11.94 -4.15
CA ALA A 205 -0.71 11.97 -3.79
C ALA A 205 -1.63 12.38 -4.96
N PHE A 206 -1.17 13.30 -5.82
CA PHE A 206 -1.88 13.69 -7.04
C PHE A 206 -2.11 12.49 -7.97
N HIS A 207 -1.10 11.64 -8.15
CA HIS A 207 -1.19 10.44 -9.00
C HIS A 207 -2.05 9.35 -8.37
N TRP A 208 -1.97 9.17 -7.04
CA TRP A 208 -2.92 8.32 -6.32
C TRP A 208 -4.37 8.77 -6.48
N ASN A 209 -4.61 10.09 -6.52
CA ASN A 209 -5.94 10.63 -6.80
C ASN A 209 -6.40 10.37 -8.23
N VAL A 210 -5.51 10.38 -9.23
CA VAL A 210 -5.89 9.98 -10.60
C VAL A 210 -6.39 8.54 -10.62
N LEU A 211 -5.69 7.61 -9.95
CA LEU A 211 -6.08 6.20 -9.87
C LEU A 211 -7.42 6.01 -9.13
N ARG A 212 -7.59 6.66 -7.97
CA ARG A 212 -8.85 6.63 -7.22
C ARG A 212 -10.00 7.25 -8.01
N GLY A 213 -9.79 8.41 -8.63
CA GLY A 213 -10.78 9.08 -9.46
C GLY A 213 -11.23 8.23 -10.65
N LEU A 214 -10.28 7.53 -11.29
CA LEU A 214 -10.57 6.57 -12.34
C LEU A 214 -11.38 5.37 -11.82
N SER A 215 -10.99 4.77 -10.68
CA SER A 215 -11.76 3.69 -10.06
C SER A 215 -13.19 4.11 -9.77
N PHE A 216 -13.38 5.23 -9.06
CA PHE A 216 -14.70 5.78 -8.74
C PHE A 216 -15.55 6.01 -10.00
N SER A 217 -15.00 6.70 -11.00
CA SER A 217 -15.76 7.10 -12.19
C SER A 217 -16.18 5.89 -13.02
N VAL A 218 -15.27 4.94 -13.27
CA VAL A 218 -15.57 3.70 -14.01
C VAL A 218 -16.57 2.82 -13.26
N ASP A 219 -16.41 2.65 -11.95
CA ASP A 219 -17.31 1.83 -11.13
C ASP A 219 -18.73 2.41 -11.12
N CYS A 220 -18.85 3.75 -11.04
CA CYS A 220 -20.14 4.44 -11.13
C CYS A 220 -20.83 4.23 -12.48
N VAL A 221 -20.10 4.42 -13.59
CA VAL A 221 -20.66 4.21 -14.93
C VAL A 221 -21.12 2.76 -15.12
N ARG A 222 -20.30 1.78 -14.71
CA ARG A 222 -20.64 0.36 -14.82
C ARG A 222 -21.80 -0.04 -13.91
N SER A 223 -21.93 0.57 -12.74
CA SER A 223 -23.07 0.37 -11.85
C SER A 223 -24.38 0.85 -12.50
N GLU A 224 -24.37 2.05 -13.09
CA GLU A 224 -25.55 2.61 -13.75
C GLU A 224 -25.94 1.83 -15.02
N GLN A 225 -24.96 1.33 -15.79
CA GLN A 225 -25.23 0.45 -16.93
C GLN A 225 -25.92 -0.85 -16.51
N ARG A 226 -25.51 -1.45 -15.38
CA ARG A 226 -26.15 -2.65 -14.82
C ARG A 226 -27.59 -2.40 -14.35
N ARG A 227 -27.90 -1.18 -13.88
CA ARG A 227 -29.28 -0.78 -13.54
C ARG A 227 -30.18 -0.81 -14.76
N ASN A 228 -29.72 -0.32 -15.91
CA ASN A 228 -30.48 -0.36 -17.16
C ASN A 228 -30.75 -1.80 -17.65
N THR A 229 -30.01 -2.79 -17.16
CA THR A 229 -30.20 -4.22 -17.48
C THR A 229 -30.98 -5.00 -16.41
N GLY A 230 -31.54 -4.34 -15.39
CA GLY A 230 -32.47 -4.96 -14.43
C GLY A 230 -32.06 -4.93 -12.94
N ASP A 231 -30.92 -4.34 -12.58
CA ASP A 231 -30.48 -4.23 -11.18
C ASP A 231 -30.95 -2.90 -10.55
N ASN A 232 -32.16 -2.88 -9.99
CA ASN A 232 -32.84 -1.66 -9.51
C ASN A 232 -32.30 -1.07 -8.18
N ASN A 233 -31.27 -1.64 -7.56
CA ASN A 233 -30.94 -1.35 -6.16
C ASN A 233 -29.82 -0.31 -5.90
N ARG A 234 -29.07 0.14 -6.92
CA ARG A 234 -27.98 1.14 -6.73
C ARG A 234 -28.40 2.54 -7.22
N ARG A 235 -28.50 3.48 -6.27
CA ARG A 235 -28.71 4.92 -6.49
C ARG A 235 -27.37 5.62 -6.74
N TRP A 236 -27.38 6.75 -7.46
CA TRP A 236 -26.20 7.61 -7.61
C TRP A 236 -25.55 7.89 -6.25
N PRO A 237 -24.22 7.74 -6.12
CA PRO A 237 -23.58 7.80 -4.81
C PRO A 237 -23.62 9.24 -4.23
N PRO A 238 -23.77 9.39 -2.91
CA PRO A 238 -23.72 10.71 -2.27
C PRO A 238 -22.39 11.41 -2.53
N TYR A 239 -22.44 12.68 -2.93
CA TYR A 239 -21.25 13.47 -3.30
C TYR A 239 -20.13 13.40 -2.24
N TRP A 240 -20.46 13.70 -0.97
CA TRP A 240 -19.49 13.68 0.14
C TRP A 240 -18.82 12.32 0.33
N LYS A 241 -19.50 11.22 -0.01
CA LYS A 241 -18.93 9.87 0.07
C LYS A 241 -17.89 9.63 -1.02
N THR A 242 -18.19 10.07 -2.24
CA THR A 242 -17.26 10.00 -3.37
C THR A 242 -16.03 10.89 -3.14
N LEU A 243 -16.23 12.08 -2.56
CA LEU A 243 -15.14 13.00 -2.26
C LEU A 243 -14.31 12.50 -1.07
N GLY A 244 -14.96 11.95 -0.05
CA GLY A 244 -14.28 11.32 1.10
C GLY A 244 -13.39 10.14 0.70
N TYR A 245 -13.78 9.36 -0.31
CA TYR A 245 -12.93 8.32 -0.88
C TYR A 245 -11.65 8.87 -1.50
N LEU A 246 -11.77 9.90 -2.35
CA LEU A 246 -10.61 10.50 -2.98
C LEU A 246 -9.69 11.15 -1.94
N MET A 247 -10.27 11.82 -0.95
CA MET A 247 -9.54 12.59 0.05
C MET A 247 -9.09 11.77 1.27
N TYR A 248 -9.39 10.47 1.37
CA TYR A 248 -9.13 9.70 2.59
C TYR A 248 -7.65 9.73 3.01
N MET A 249 -7.34 10.51 4.06
CA MET A 249 -5.96 10.87 4.45
C MET A 249 -5.03 9.68 4.69
N PRO A 250 -5.42 8.59 5.42
CA PRO A 250 -4.51 7.48 5.68
C PRO A 250 -3.86 6.92 4.41
N MET A 251 -4.57 6.99 3.29
CA MET A 251 -4.18 6.44 2.00
C MET A 251 -3.80 7.53 0.99
N LEU A 252 -3.86 8.81 1.39
CA LEU A 252 -3.75 9.94 0.46
C LEU A 252 -2.38 10.01 -0.21
N TYR A 253 -1.32 9.93 0.60
CA TYR A 253 0.06 9.85 0.15
C TYR A 253 0.65 8.44 0.33
N LEU A 254 0.38 7.82 1.49
CA LEU A 254 1.05 6.59 1.90
C LEU A 254 0.61 5.35 1.10
N GLY A 255 -0.49 5.39 0.36
CA GLY A 255 -1.06 4.23 -0.33
C GLY A 255 -1.40 3.08 0.66
N PRO A 256 -1.66 1.84 0.16
CA PRO A 256 -1.87 1.45 -1.23
C PRO A 256 -3.17 2.01 -1.85
N PRO A 257 -3.36 2.01 -3.17
CA PRO A 257 -4.63 2.40 -3.76
C PRO A 257 -5.72 1.40 -3.38
N GLN A 258 -6.87 1.89 -2.90
CA GLN A 258 -8.06 1.07 -2.66
C GLN A 258 -9.10 1.32 -3.76
N VAL A 259 -9.79 0.28 -4.22
CA VAL A 259 -10.90 0.40 -5.19
C VAL A 259 -12.12 1.06 -4.53
N TYR A 260 -12.88 1.84 -5.29
CA TYR A 260 -14.01 2.62 -4.78
C TYR A 260 -15.09 1.76 -4.09
N ASP A 261 -15.52 0.66 -4.73
CA ASP A 261 -16.52 -0.24 -4.18
C ASP A 261 -16.09 -0.83 -2.82
N ASP A 262 -14.80 -1.19 -2.68
CA ASP A 262 -14.24 -1.68 -1.43
C ASP A 262 -14.22 -0.59 -0.35
N PHE A 263 -13.83 0.63 -0.70
CA PHE A 263 -13.87 1.75 0.24
C PHE A 263 -15.30 1.99 0.75
N VAL A 264 -16.30 2.00 -0.14
CA VAL A 264 -17.70 2.19 0.24
C VAL A 264 -18.14 1.09 1.19
N ALA A 265 -17.89 -0.18 0.85
CA ALA A 265 -18.25 -1.32 1.68
C ALA A 265 -17.59 -1.26 3.07
N GLN A 266 -16.31 -0.88 3.15
CA GLN A 266 -15.57 -0.75 4.41
C GLN A 266 -16.03 0.47 5.23
N SER A 267 -16.37 1.58 4.57
CA SER A 267 -16.82 2.81 5.22
C SER A 267 -18.15 2.61 5.96
N GLU A 268 -19.01 1.73 5.44
CA GLU A 268 -20.35 1.41 5.98
C GLU A 268 -20.33 0.34 7.08
N LYS A 269 -19.21 -0.38 7.26
CA LYS A 269 -19.12 -1.38 8.32
C LYS A 269 -19.32 -0.73 9.69
N PRO A 270 -19.98 -1.44 10.63
CA PRO A 270 -19.99 -1.04 12.02
C PRO A 270 -18.57 -0.81 12.52
N LYS A 271 -18.34 0.36 13.10
CA LYS A 271 -17.01 0.72 13.60
C LYS A 271 -16.73 -0.16 14.84
N PRO A 272 -15.48 -0.60 15.08
CA PRO A 272 -15.13 -1.46 16.22
C PRO A 272 -15.56 -0.83 17.54
N SER A 273 -15.62 -1.57 18.65
CA SER A 273 -15.82 -0.97 19.97
C SER A 273 -14.52 -0.30 20.47
N CYS A 274 -14.60 0.81 21.21
CA CYS A 274 -13.43 1.41 21.90
C CYS A 274 -13.02 0.62 23.16
N THR A 275 -12.88 -0.71 23.06
CA THR A 275 -12.41 -1.51 24.19
C THR A 275 -10.90 -1.31 24.38
N PRO A 276 -10.37 -1.44 25.61
CA PRO A 276 -8.93 -1.37 25.85
C PRO A 276 -8.14 -2.33 24.97
N ARG A 277 -8.67 -3.53 24.70
CA ARG A 277 -8.07 -4.52 23.81
C ARG A 277 -7.90 -4.01 22.37
N GLU A 278 -8.93 -3.43 21.78
CA GLU A 278 -8.85 -2.88 20.41
C GLU A 278 -7.86 -1.71 20.34
N VAL A 279 -7.85 -0.84 21.37
CA VAL A 279 -6.87 0.25 21.48
C VAL A 279 -5.44 -0.31 21.58
N THR A 280 -5.20 -1.31 22.42
CA THR A 280 -3.89 -1.97 22.52
C THR A 280 -3.46 -2.59 21.18
N ILE A 281 -4.38 -3.22 20.44
CA ILE A 281 -4.08 -3.78 19.11
C ILE A 281 -3.71 -2.67 18.12
N ALA A 282 -4.46 -1.55 18.11
CA ALA A 282 -4.16 -0.41 17.25
C ALA A 282 -2.79 0.20 17.57
N VAL A 283 -2.48 0.43 18.85
CA VAL A 283 -1.18 0.92 19.30
C VAL A 283 -0.05 -0.05 18.92
N ALA A 284 -0.24 -1.36 19.14
CA ALA A 284 0.76 -2.37 18.77
C ALA A 284 1.04 -2.40 17.25
N ARG A 285 0.03 -2.16 16.41
CA ARG A 285 0.21 -2.04 14.95
C ARG A 285 1.02 -0.79 14.59
N ILE A 286 0.70 0.35 15.19
CA ILE A 286 1.45 1.60 14.98
C ILE A 286 2.91 1.45 15.45
N LEU A 287 3.15 0.86 16.63
CA LEU A 287 4.49 0.60 17.13
C LEU A 287 5.28 -0.34 16.22
N ARG A 288 4.63 -1.35 15.63
CA ARG A 288 5.26 -2.22 14.63
C ARG A 288 5.69 -1.43 13.39
N CYS A 289 4.86 -0.49 12.92
CA CYS A 289 5.25 0.41 11.83
C CYS A 289 6.44 1.29 12.25
N GLY A 290 6.47 1.78 13.49
CA GLY A 290 7.64 2.47 14.05
C GLY A 290 8.92 1.61 14.02
N ALA A 291 8.81 0.31 14.27
CA ALA A 291 9.95 -0.61 14.12
C ALA A 291 10.42 -0.74 12.66
N HIS A 292 9.51 -0.79 11.68
CA HIS A 292 9.88 -0.78 10.26
C HIS A 292 10.53 0.55 9.84
N PHE A 293 10.05 1.68 10.37
CA PHE A 293 10.66 2.98 10.16
C PHE A 293 12.11 2.99 10.67
N LEU A 294 12.33 2.56 11.91
CA LEU A 294 13.67 2.48 12.48
C LEU A 294 14.56 1.49 11.73
N LEU A 295 14.00 0.37 11.26
CA LEU A 295 14.73 -0.59 10.42
C LEU A 295 15.24 0.08 9.14
N MET A 296 14.40 0.87 8.46
CA MET A 296 14.82 1.62 7.27
C MET A 296 15.92 2.64 7.58
N GLU A 297 15.79 3.37 8.70
CA GLU A 297 16.84 4.31 9.14
C GLU A 297 18.17 3.60 9.42
N ILE A 298 18.13 2.46 10.11
CA ILE A 298 19.30 1.61 10.37
C ILE A 298 19.92 1.16 9.05
N MET A 299 19.12 0.62 8.13
CA MET A 299 19.60 0.17 6.83
C MET A 299 20.32 1.28 6.05
N ALA A 300 19.78 2.51 6.06
CA ALA A 300 20.40 3.67 5.43
C ALA A 300 21.77 4.06 6.03
N HIS A 301 22.05 3.69 7.29
CA HIS A 301 23.38 3.87 7.89
C HIS A 301 24.40 2.84 7.42
N PHE A 302 23.99 1.61 7.10
CA PHE A 302 24.91 0.51 6.79
C PHE A 302 25.02 0.19 5.31
N PHE A 303 23.96 0.46 4.54
CA PHE A 303 23.85 0.11 3.13
C PHE A 303 23.68 1.38 2.30
N TYR A 304 24.78 1.87 1.72
CA TYR A 304 24.78 3.06 0.84
C TYR A 304 24.31 2.73 -0.58
N SER A 305 23.29 1.88 -0.66
CA SER A 305 22.81 1.31 -1.90
C SER A 305 22.10 2.33 -2.76
N SER A 306 21.40 3.29 -2.16
CA SER A 306 20.65 4.29 -2.91
C SER A 306 21.59 5.29 -3.56
N ALA A 307 22.61 5.75 -2.84
CA ALA A 307 23.66 6.57 -3.42
C ALA A 307 24.42 5.82 -4.52
N MET A 308 24.78 4.55 -4.28
CA MET A 308 25.50 3.74 -5.27
C MET A 308 24.69 3.48 -6.54
N ALA A 309 23.35 3.43 -6.44
CA ALA A 309 22.47 3.26 -7.59
C ALA A 309 22.50 4.44 -8.57
N GLU A 310 22.90 5.63 -8.13
CA GLU A 310 23.10 6.77 -9.03
C GLU A 310 24.29 6.56 -9.97
N TRP A 311 25.28 5.77 -9.56
CA TRP A 311 26.49 5.44 -10.33
C TRP A 311 26.54 3.96 -10.68
N ALA A 312 25.78 3.57 -11.71
CA ALA A 312 25.67 2.18 -12.17
C ALA A 312 27.02 1.44 -12.34
N TRP A 313 28.08 2.15 -12.77
CA TRP A 313 29.43 1.58 -12.94
C TRP A 313 30.07 1.09 -11.64
N MET A 314 29.62 1.57 -10.47
CA MET A 314 30.15 1.12 -9.18
C MET A 314 29.86 -0.36 -8.92
N GLY A 315 28.73 -0.87 -9.44
CA GLY A 315 28.37 -2.28 -9.33
C GLY A 315 29.41 -3.19 -9.97
N GLU A 316 30.06 -2.75 -11.06
CA GLU A 316 31.11 -3.50 -11.76
C GLU A 316 32.42 -3.62 -10.94
N ARG A 317 32.60 -2.75 -9.94
CA ARG A 317 33.78 -2.78 -9.06
C ARG A 317 33.58 -3.64 -7.81
N LEU A 318 32.38 -4.13 -7.57
CA LEU A 318 32.08 -4.99 -6.42
C LEU A 318 32.48 -6.44 -6.73
N ASP A 319 33.06 -7.12 -5.74
CA ASP A 319 33.18 -8.59 -5.80
C ASP A 319 31.79 -9.25 -5.77
N TYR A 320 31.67 -10.50 -6.23
CA TYR A 320 30.37 -11.17 -6.35
C TYR A 320 29.53 -11.20 -5.06
N ALA A 321 30.17 -11.35 -3.89
CA ALA A 321 29.43 -11.37 -2.63
C ALA A 321 28.92 -9.97 -2.28
N SER A 322 29.75 -8.95 -2.48
CA SER A 322 29.37 -7.55 -2.29
C SER A 322 28.31 -7.09 -3.30
N LEU A 323 28.38 -7.55 -4.55
CA LEU A 323 27.38 -7.28 -5.59
C LEU A 323 26.01 -7.91 -5.24
N LEU A 324 26.01 -9.14 -4.73
CA LEU A 324 24.79 -9.77 -4.22
C LEU A 324 24.25 -9.02 -2.99
N GLY A 325 25.12 -8.60 -2.08
CA GLY A 325 24.74 -7.79 -0.91
C GLY A 325 24.14 -6.44 -1.32
N TYR A 326 24.73 -5.79 -2.33
CA TYR A 326 24.23 -4.55 -2.92
C TYR A 326 22.82 -4.75 -3.51
N ALA A 327 22.64 -5.74 -4.39
CA ALA A 327 21.35 -6.05 -5.00
C ALA A 327 20.27 -6.34 -3.94
N LEU A 328 20.57 -7.20 -2.96
CA LEU A 328 19.64 -7.49 -1.86
C LEU A 328 19.34 -6.24 -1.04
N SER A 329 20.33 -5.36 -0.79
CA SER A 329 20.11 -4.17 0.04
C SER A 329 19.17 -3.18 -0.65
N LEU A 330 19.24 -3.03 -1.97
CA LEU A 330 18.27 -2.26 -2.75
C LEU A 330 16.86 -2.84 -2.64
N GLU A 331 16.72 -4.15 -2.87
CA GLU A 331 15.42 -4.84 -2.79
C GLU A 331 14.79 -4.72 -1.40
N PHE A 332 15.59 -4.92 -0.34
CA PHE A 332 15.09 -4.80 1.02
C PHE A 332 14.81 -3.35 1.42
N ASN A 333 15.61 -2.37 0.97
CA ASN A 333 15.32 -0.95 1.20
C ASN A 333 13.97 -0.56 0.60
N TYR A 334 13.71 -0.98 -0.64
CA TYR A 334 12.41 -0.78 -1.26
C TYR A 334 11.31 -1.54 -0.49
N TYR A 335 11.50 -2.82 -0.19
CA TYR A 335 10.51 -3.60 0.55
C TYR A 335 10.15 -3.01 1.92
N VAL A 336 11.14 -2.57 2.71
CA VAL A 336 10.92 -2.01 4.05
C VAL A 336 10.24 -0.64 3.96
N CYS A 337 10.54 0.16 2.95
CA CYS A 337 9.81 1.41 2.66
C CYS A 337 8.31 1.12 2.53
N TYR A 338 7.92 0.15 1.70
CA TYR A 338 6.52 -0.23 1.47
C TYR A 338 5.89 -0.91 2.68
N LEU A 339 6.66 -1.69 3.43
CA LEU A 339 6.23 -2.28 4.69
C LEU A 339 5.88 -1.20 5.73
N PHE A 340 6.59 -0.07 5.71
CA PHE A 340 6.25 1.10 6.49
C PHE A 340 5.05 1.86 5.91
N THR A 341 5.09 2.33 4.67
CA THR A 341 4.05 3.20 4.09
C THR A 341 2.68 2.53 4.10
N TYR A 342 2.58 1.33 3.51
CA TYR A 342 1.33 0.56 3.43
C TYR A 342 0.92 -0.01 4.78
N GLY A 343 1.91 -0.40 5.59
CA GLY A 343 1.67 -0.88 6.94
C GLY A 343 1.11 0.20 7.87
N PHE A 344 1.65 1.42 7.80
CA PHE A 344 1.26 2.54 8.64
C PHE A 344 -0.11 3.07 8.25
N ALA A 345 -0.34 3.29 6.95
CA ALA A 345 -1.67 3.60 6.42
C ALA A 345 -2.72 2.57 6.85
N GLY A 346 -2.39 1.28 6.75
CA GLY A 346 -3.25 0.19 7.18
C GLY A 346 -3.46 0.10 8.68
N ALA A 347 -2.47 0.47 9.49
CA ALA A 347 -2.62 0.55 10.95
C ALA A 347 -3.63 1.65 11.33
N LEU A 348 -3.55 2.82 10.68
CA LEU A 348 -4.48 3.93 10.88
C LEU A 348 -5.90 3.56 10.44
N ALA A 349 -6.06 3.06 9.21
CA ALA A 349 -7.35 2.64 8.67
C ALA A 349 -8.01 1.55 9.53
N LYS A 350 -7.23 0.56 10.00
CA LYS A 350 -7.75 -0.49 10.88
C LYS A 350 -8.15 0.03 12.26
N ALA A 351 -7.51 1.07 12.77
CA ALA A 351 -7.94 1.71 14.02
C ALA A 351 -9.34 2.34 13.87
N GLU A 352 -9.73 2.72 12.65
CA GLU A 352 -11.07 3.19 12.29
C GLU A 352 -12.05 2.05 11.96
N GLY A 353 -11.56 0.81 11.86
CA GLY A 353 -12.35 -0.34 11.43
C GLY A 353 -12.45 -0.54 9.92
N MET A 354 -11.54 0.06 9.15
CA MET A 354 -11.45 -0.14 7.71
C MET A 354 -10.32 -1.12 7.37
N ASP A 355 -10.65 -2.17 6.62
CA ASP A 355 -9.64 -3.04 6.02
C ASP A 355 -9.30 -2.53 4.63
N ILE A 356 -8.05 -2.10 4.46
CA ILE A 356 -7.45 -1.71 3.17
C ILE A 356 -6.64 -2.87 2.59
N PRO A 357 -6.20 -2.79 1.31
CA PRO A 357 -5.25 -3.75 0.76
C PRO A 357 -4.01 -3.93 1.65
N GLY A 358 -3.53 -5.16 1.76
CA GLY A 358 -2.41 -5.51 2.64
C GLY A 358 -1.05 -5.10 2.06
N THR A 359 -0.03 -5.11 2.92
CA THR A 359 1.36 -4.96 2.50
C THR A 359 1.81 -6.15 1.65
N ALA A 360 2.76 -5.91 0.74
CA ALA A 360 3.39 -6.95 -0.05
C ALA A 360 4.02 -8.06 0.83
N PRO A 361 4.03 -9.32 0.36
CA PRO A 361 4.80 -10.37 1.01
C PRO A 361 6.30 -10.04 0.94
N CYS A 362 7.08 -10.64 1.83
CA CYS A 362 8.53 -10.49 1.83
C CYS A 362 9.13 -10.83 0.46
N ILE A 363 9.95 -9.91 -0.07
CA ILE A 363 10.60 -10.03 -1.39
C ILE A 363 11.39 -11.34 -1.51
N ALA A 364 12.10 -11.75 -0.45
CA ALA A 364 12.84 -13.01 -0.40
C ALA A 364 11.98 -14.28 -0.47
N ARG A 365 10.64 -14.17 -0.37
CA ARG A 365 9.71 -15.29 -0.52
C ARG A 365 9.04 -15.34 -1.89
N LEU A 366 9.24 -14.32 -2.72
CA LEU A 366 8.70 -14.25 -4.07
C LEU A 366 9.61 -15.06 -5.00
N HIS A 367 9.07 -16.16 -5.53
CA HIS A 367 9.81 -17.10 -6.39
C HIS A 367 9.22 -17.17 -7.82
N ARG A 368 8.17 -16.38 -8.11
CA ARG A 368 7.54 -16.29 -9.43
C ARG A 368 7.29 -14.83 -9.78
N CYS A 369 7.66 -14.43 -10.99
CA CYS A 369 7.34 -13.09 -11.50
C CYS A 369 5.84 -12.80 -11.49
N SER A 370 5.00 -13.81 -11.76
CA SER A 370 3.53 -13.66 -11.67
C SER A 370 3.02 -13.42 -10.25
N GLN A 371 3.72 -13.90 -9.22
CA GLN A 371 3.39 -13.56 -7.83
C GLN A 371 3.89 -12.17 -7.47
N PHE A 372 5.08 -11.80 -7.94
CA PHE A 372 5.60 -10.44 -7.77
C PHE A 372 4.60 -9.41 -8.29
N TRP A 373 4.22 -9.44 -9.57
CA TRP A 373 3.27 -8.49 -10.17
C TRP A 373 1.84 -8.53 -9.61
N ARG A 374 1.49 -9.56 -8.84
CA ARG A 374 0.15 -9.70 -8.25
C ARG A 374 0.08 -9.18 -6.81
N TYR A 375 1.18 -9.23 -6.09
CA TYR A 375 1.20 -9.01 -4.64
C TYR A 375 2.23 -7.97 -4.20
N PHE A 376 3.11 -7.54 -5.09
CA PHE A 376 4.11 -6.52 -4.83
C PHE A 376 3.67 -5.22 -5.50
N ASP A 377 3.54 -4.17 -4.67
CA ASP A 377 2.84 -2.93 -4.98
C ASP A 377 1.40 -3.17 -5.51
#